data_AF-A0A067P1N3-F1
#
_entry.id   AF-A0A067P1N3-F1
#
_cell.length_a   1.000
_cell.length_b   1.000
_cell.length_c   1.000
_cell.angle_alpha   90.00
_cell.angle_beta   90.00
_cell.angle_gamma   90.00
#
_symmetry.space_group_name_H-M   'P 1'
#
loop_
_entity.id
_entity.type
_entity.pdbx_description
1 polymer ?
#
loop_
_entity_poly.entity_id
_entity_poly.type
_entity_poly.pdbx_seq_one_letter_code
_entity_poly.pdbx_strand_id
1 'polypeptide(L)'
;MQTVLLKVLGSALSALGAYGVYKLFKFVYGELTSSLRYLPGPKSSSWIYGNFREIFDAENSVLHEQWVKEYGPTIKYRGLFGVTRLYTTDPKALNHILMHTDVYQKPEMTRHALGRVLGEGETPGDPQHSLL
;
A
#
# COMPACT_ATOMS: atom_id res chain seq x y z
N MET A 1 -13.83 -35.84 26.26
CA MET A 1 -13.91 -34.35 26.15
C MET A 1 -12.55 -33.71 25.83
N GLN A 2 -11.45 -34.05 26.53
CA GLN A 2 -10.12 -33.46 26.29
C GLN A 2 -9.53 -33.69 24.87
N THR A 3 -9.71 -34.88 24.29
CA THR A 3 -9.21 -35.21 22.93
C THR A 3 -9.94 -34.45 21.81
N VAL A 4 -11.21 -34.09 22.02
CA VAL A 4 -11.98 -33.28 21.07
C VAL A 4 -11.48 -31.83 21.10
N LEU A 5 -11.21 -31.28 22.29
CA LEU A 5 -10.68 -29.93 22.45
C LEU A 5 -9.31 -29.75 21.76
N LEU A 6 -8.42 -30.74 21.91
CA LEU A 6 -7.09 -30.71 21.30
C LEU A 6 -7.15 -30.70 19.75
N LYS A 7 -8.07 -31.48 19.18
CA LYS A 7 -8.29 -31.52 17.72
C LYS A 7 -8.84 -30.21 17.18
N VAL A 8 -9.79 -29.58 17.91
CA VAL A 8 -10.38 -28.29 17.52
C VAL A 8 -9.33 -27.17 17.56
N LEU A 9 -8.48 -27.13 18.60
CA LEU A 9 -7.38 -26.16 18.70
C LEU A 9 -6.35 -26.37 17.58
N GLY A 10 -6.00 -27.62 17.26
CA GLY A 10 -5.10 -27.95 16.16
C GLY A 10 -5.64 -27.50 14.79
N SER A 11 -6.92 -27.76 14.52
CA SER A 11 -7.55 -27.32 13.27
C SER A 11 -7.64 -25.80 13.15
N ALA A 12 -7.93 -25.11 14.26
CA ALA A 12 -7.96 -23.65 14.29
C ALA A 12 -6.57 -23.04 14.00
N LEU A 13 -5.51 -23.59 14.60
CA LEU A 13 -4.14 -23.15 14.32
C LEU A 13 -3.76 -23.39 12.85
N SER A 14 -4.12 -24.54 12.29
CA SER A 14 -3.85 -24.84 10.87
C SER A 14 -4.59 -23.90 9.92
N ALA A 15 -5.85 -23.54 10.25
CA ALA A 15 -6.63 -22.62 9.45
C ALA A 15 -6.04 -21.20 9.48
N LEU A 16 -5.61 -20.74 10.66
CA LEU A 16 -4.92 -19.45 10.81
C LEU A 16 -3.58 -19.43 10.06
N GLY A 17 -2.81 -20.51 10.15
CA GLY A 17 -1.56 -20.67 9.41
C GLY A 17 -1.78 -20.63 7.89
N ALA A 18 -2.73 -21.42 7.38
CA ALA A 18 -3.10 -21.44 5.96
C ALA A 18 -3.60 -20.08 5.47
N TYR A 19 -4.41 -19.38 6.26
CA TYR A 19 -4.87 -18.03 5.94
C TYR A 19 -3.71 -17.02 5.88
N GLY A 20 -2.76 -17.11 6.83
CA GLY A 20 -1.54 -16.31 6.81
C GLY A 20 -0.70 -16.54 5.56
N VAL A 21 -0.48 -17.80 5.20
CA VAL A 21 0.25 -18.19 3.97
C VAL A 21 -0.48 -17.69 2.72
N TYR A 22 -1.80 -17.85 2.66
CA TYR A 22 -2.62 -17.34 1.55
C TYR A 22 -2.49 -15.83 1.40
N LYS A 23 -2.58 -15.07 2.50
CA LYS A 23 -2.41 -13.61 2.49
C LYS A 23 -1.02 -13.20 2.04
N LEU A 24 0.02 -13.88 2.54
CA LEU A 24 1.40 -13.63 2.14
C LEU A 24 1.61 -13.94 0.65
N PHE A 25 1.09 -15.06 0.16
CA PHE A 25 1.16 -15.45 -1.23
C PHE A 25 0.46 -14.42 -2.12
N LYS A 26 -0.78 -14.01 -1.77
CA LYS A 26 -1.52 -12.98 -2.51
C LYS A 26 -0.76 -11.65 -2.55
N PHE A 27 -0.17 -11.24 -1.43
CA PHE A 27 0.63 -10.03 -1.33
C PHE A 27 1.88 -10.08 -2.23
N VAL A 28 2.67 -11.15 -2.10
CA VAL A 28 3.89 -11.36 -2.91
C VAL A 28 3.54 -11.49 -4.39
N TYR A 29 2.47 -12.21 -4.72
CA TYR A 29 2.03 -12.39 -6.11
C TYR A 29 1.58 -11.08 -6.74
N GLY A 30 0.83 -10.23 -6.03
CA GLY A 30 0.46 -8.90 -6.55
C GLY A 30 1.68 -8.02 -6.82
N GLU A 31 2.65 -8.04 -5.91
CA GLU A 31 3.89 -7.30 -6.04
C GLU A 31 4.77 -7.85 -7.19
N LEU A 32 4.80 -9.18 -7.35
CA LEU A 32 5.49 -9.90 -8.41
C LEU A 32 4.69 -10.05 -9.71
N THR A 33 3.52 -9.44 -9.86
CA THR A 33 2.82 -9.36 -11.15
C THR A 33 2.58 -7.93 -11.59
N SER A 34 2.82 -6.96 -10.69
CA SER A 34 2.68 -5.54 -10.99
C SER A 34 3.58 -5.10 -12.14
N SER A 35 2.98 -4.39 -13.11
CA SER A 35 3.65 -3.71 -14.22
C SER A 35 4.57 -2.59 -13.76
N LEU A 36 4.39 -2.10 -12.52
CA LEU A 36 5.26 -1.09 -11.90
C LEU A 36 6.71 -1.56 -11.78
N ARG A 37 6.99 -2.87 -11.84
CA ARG A 37 8.37 -3.38 -11.78
C ARG A 37 9.24 -3.00 -12.96
N TYR A 38 8.68 -2.60 -14.10
CA TYR A 38 9.49 -2.18 -15.25
C TYR A 38 9.93 -0.71 -15.18
N LEU A 39 9.37 0.07 -14.25
CA LEU A 39 9.74 1.47 -14.10
C LEU A 39 11.17 1.63 -13.55
N PRO A 40 11.89 2.68 -13.95
CA PRO A 40 13.16 3.03 -13.35
C PRO A 40 12.95 3.49 -11.89
N GLY A 41 14.00 3.41 -11.08
CA GLY A 41 13.94 3.88 -9.70
C GLY A 41 15.13 3.45 -8.85
N PRO A 42 15.29 4.07 -7.67
CA PRO A 42 16.38 3.78 -6.76
C PRO A 42 16.40 2.31 -6.35
N LYS A 43 17.60 1.78 -6.12
CA LYS A 43 17.77 0.46 -5.53
C LYS A 43 17.26 0.49 -4.09
N SER A 44 16.60 -0.58 -3.68
CA SER A 44 16.12 -0.75 -2.31
C SER A 44 17.31 -0.98 -1.38
N SER A 45 17.48 -0.13 -0.37
CA SER A 45 18.55 -0.26 0.63
C SER A 45 18.33 -1.43 1.60
N SER A 46 17.06 -1.78 1.84
CA SER A 46 16.70 -2.93 2.68
C SER A 46 15.48 -3.67 2.16
N TRP A 47 15.37 -4.98 2.42
CA TRP A 47 14.19 -5.77 2.02
C TRP A 47 12.95 -5.44 2.86
N ILE A 48 13.13 -5.20 4.17
CA ILE A 48 12.03 -4.92 5.11
C ILE A 48 11.61 -3.44 5.06
N TYR A 49 12.57 -2.52 5.11
CA TYR A 49 12.30 -1.09 5.18
C TYR A 49 12.30 -0.39 3.82
N GLY A 50 12.73 -1.07 2.74
CA GLY A 50 12.81 -0.44 1.43
C GLY A 50 13.76 0.76 1.42
N ASN A 51 13.30 1.85 0.81
CA ASN A 51 13.87 3.19 0.86
C ASN A 51 13.21 4.07 1.95
N PHE A 52 12.36 3.50 2.81
CA PHE A 52 11.59 4.29 3.78
C PHE A 52 12.47 5.02 4.79
N ARG A 53 13.58 4.41 5.23
CA ARG A 53 14.55 5.07 6.14
C ARG A 53 15.19 6.28 5.48
N GLU A 54 15.65 6.14 4.24
CA GLU A 54 16.24 7.26 3.47
C GLU A 54 15.23 8.40 3.29
N ILE A 55 13.97 8.07 3.01
CA ILE A 55 12.90 9.06 2.87
C ILE A 55 12.60 9.76 4.19
N PHE A 56 12.66 9.05 5.31
CA PHE A 56 12.35 9.60 6.63
C PHE A 56 13.50 10.44 7.21
N ASP A 57 14.74 10.05 6.93
CA ASP A 57 15.95 10.75 7.36
C ASP A 57 16.27 11.97 6.47
N ALA A 58 15.84 11.95 5.21
CA ALA A 58 16.01 13.08 4.29
C ALA A 58 15.05 14.22 4.60
N GLU A 59 15.52 15.45 4.39
CA GLU A 59 14.65 16.63 4.41
C GLU A 59 13.54 16.50 3.35
N ASN A 60 12.34 16.99 3.69
CA ASN A 60 11.14 16.83 2.86
C ASN A 60 11.42 17.21 1.39
N SER A 61 10.94 16.39 0.46
CA SER A 61 11.05 16.58 -1.00
C SER A 61 12.45 16.41 -1.61
N VAL A 62 13.56 16.66 -0.88
CA VAL A 62 14.92 16.67 -1.45
C VAL A 62 15.28 15.35 -2.13
N LEU A 63 15.00 14.23 -1.46
CA LEU A 63 15.32 12.90 -1.99
C LEU A 63 14.47 12.56 -3.22
N HIS A 64 13.19 12.96 -3.22
CA HIS A 64 12.30 12.73 -4.35
C HIS A 64 12.71 13.56 -5.56
N GLU A 65 13.11 14.82 -5.35
CA GLU A 65 13.64 15.69 -6.41
C GLU A 65 14.93 15.15 -7.02
N GLN A 66 15.83 14.61 -6.19
CA GLN A 66 17.04 13.95 -6.66
C GLN A 66 16.71 12.75 -7.55
N TRP A 67 15.80 11.88 -7.10
CA TRP A 67 15.39 10.72 -7.90
C TRP A 67 14.66 11.11 -9.18
N VAL A 68 13.87 12.19 -9.18
CA VAL A 68 13.24 12.70 -10.39
C VAL A 68 14.30 13.21 -11.39
N LYS A 69 15.33 13.89 -10.91
CA LYS A 69 16.44 14.35 -11.76
C LYS A 69 17.26 13.18 -12.33
N GLU A 70 17.43 12.10 -11.57
CA GLU A 70 18.26 10.95 -11.96
C GLU A 70 17.52 9.94 -12.86
N TYR A 71 16.28 9.58 -12.49
CA TYR A 71 15.50 8.50 -13.12
C TYR A 71 14.35 9.02 -13.99
N GLY A 72 14.05 10.32 -13.93
CA GLY A 72 12.99 10.96 -14.70
C GLY A 72 11.69 11.20 -13.92
N PRO A 73 10.64 11.70 -14.58
CA PRO A 73 9.41 12.17 -13.93
C PRO A 73 8.53 11.05 -13.35
N THR A 74 8.77 9.79 -13.72
CA THR A 74 7.99 8.64 -13.24
C THR A 74 8.94 7.55 -12.75
N ILE A 75 8.92 7.32 -11.45
CA ILE A 75 9.83 6.41 -10.76
C ILE A 75 9.05 5.44 -9.88
N LYS A 76 9.66 4.30 -9.58
CA LYS A 76 9.20 3.40 -8.52
C LYS A 76 10.19 3.45 -7.34
N TYR A 77 9.69 3.32 -6.13
CA TYR A 77 10.54 3.11 -4.95
C TYR A 77 9.92 2.06 -4.02
N ARG A 78 10.73 1.47 -3.14
CA ARG A 78 10.25 0.47 -2.17
C ARG A 78 9.88 1.16 -0.86
N GLY A 79 8.62 1.03 -0.46
CA GLY A 79 8.15 1.45 0.86
C GLY A 79 8.36 0.38 1.93
N LEU A 80 7.74 0.59 3.09
CA LEU A 80 7.70 -0.39 4.18
C LEU A 80 7.16 -1.74 3.71
N PHE A 81 7.71 -2.82 4.25
CA PHE A 81 7.39 -4.21 3.92
C PHE A 81 7.61 -4.55 2.44
N GLY A 82 8.49 -3.81 1.76
CA GLY A 82 8.83 -4.07 0.36
C GLY A 82 7.73 -3.71 -0.63
N VAL A 83 6.67 -3.01 -0.21
CA VAL A 83 5.60 -2.56 -1.10
C VAL A 83 6.17 -1.61 -2.16
N THR A 84 5.95 -1.88 -3.45
CA THR A 84 6.33 -0.91 -4.49
C THR A 84 5.35 0.25 -4.50
N ARG A 85 5.90 1.46 -4.50
CA ARG A 85 5.14 2.71 -4.66
C ARG A 85 5.53 3.38 -5.97
N LEU A 86 4.52 3.87 -6.68
CA LEU A 86 4.68 4.74 -7.83
C LEU A 86 4.81 6.18 -7.36
N TYR A 87 5.81 6.89 -7.88
CA TYR A 87 5.92 8.34 -7.77
C TYR A 87 5.97 8.92 -9.18
N THR A 88 5.05 9.81 -9.49
CA THR A 88 4.98 10.46 -10.79
C THR A 88 4.72 11.96 -10.64
N THR A 89 5.43 12.75 -11.43
CA THR A 89 5.24 14.20 -11.57
C THR A 89 4.64 14.56 -12.94
N ASP A 90 4.25 13.57 -13.75
CA ASP A 90 3.59 13.81 -15.03
C ASP A 90 2.15 14.31 -14.81
N PRO A 91 1.81 15.55 -15.24
CA PRO A 91 0.47 16.09 -15.06
C PRO A 91 -0.62 15.27 -15.76
N LYS A 92 -0.31 14.56 -16.86
CA LYS A 92 -1.30 13.69 -17.53
C LYS A 92 -1.60 12.46 -16.69
N ALA A 93 -0.57 11.82 -16.15
CA ALA A 93 -0.73 10.66 -15.27
C ALA A 93 -1.46 11.05 -13.98
N LEU A 94 -1.08 12.17 -13.36
CA LEU A 94 -1.74 12.69 -12.16
C LEU A 94 -3.21 13.00 -12.42
N ASN A 95 -3.54 13.69 -13.52
CA ASN A 95 -4.92 13.98 -13.87
C ASN A 95 -5.73 12.69 -14.06
N HIS A 96 -5.17 11.69 -14.75
CA HIS A 96 -5.85 10.41 -14.92
C HIS A 96 -6.11 9.72 -13.57
N ILE A 97 -5.10 9.62 -12.70
CA ILE A 97 -5.21 8.97 -11.38
C ILE A 97 -6.24 9.69 -10.49
N LEU A 98 -6.21 11.03 -10.48
CA LEU A 98 -7.08 11.83 -9.63
C LEU A 98 -8.55 11.82 -10.09
N MET A 99 -8.80 11.64 -11.39
CA MET A 99 -10.16 11.60 -11.95
C MET A 99 -10.82 10.22 -11.86
N HIS A 100 -10.06 9.13 -11.79
CA HIS A 100 -10.59 7.75 -11.73
C HIS A 100 -10.56 7.19 -10.30
N THR A 101 -11.33 7.82 -9.41
CA THR A 101 -11.38 7.47 -7.97
C THR A 101 -12.04 6.12 -7.69
N ASP A 102 -12.81 5.59 -8.63
CA ASP A 102 -13.40 4.26 -8.64
C ASP A 102 -12.34 3.16 -8.79
N VAL A 103 -11.30 3.43 -9.59
CA VAL A 103 -10.17 2.52 -9.84
C VAL A 103 -9.05 2.71 -8.82
N TYR A 104 -8.70 3.96 -8.51
CA TYR A 104 -7.58 4.32 -7.62
C TYR A 104 -8.09 4.76 -6.24
N GLN A 105 -8.52 3.78 -5.44
CA GLN A 105 -9.00 4.07 -4.09
C GLN A 105 -7.87 4.54 -3.18
N LYS A 106 -8.14 5.64 -2.45
CA LYS A 106 -7.22 6.16 -1.43
C LYS A 106 -7.11 5.16 -0.28
N PRO A 107 -5.91 4.91 0.26
CA PRO A 107 -5.76 4.08 1.45
C PRO A 107 -6.62 4.58 2.60
N GLU A 108 -7.25 3.66 3.35
CA GLU A 108 -8.11 3.98 4.51
C GLU A 108 -7.42 4.94 5.50
N MET A 109 -6.13 4.72 5.76
CA MET A 109 -5.31 5.60 6.60
C MET A 109 -5.34 7.06 6.12
N THR A 110 -5.17 7.27 4.82
CA THR A 110 -5.18 8.61 4.21
C THR A 110 -6.59 9.19 4.22
N ARG A 111 -7.63 8.37 3.97
CA ARG A 111 -9.02 8.79 4.04
C ARG A 111 -9.39 9.27 5.45
N HIS A 112 -9.10 8.49 6.48
CA HIS A 112 -9.35 8.85 7.87
C HIS A 112 -8.56 10.10 8.29
N ALA A 113 -7.27 10.19 7.93
CA ALA A 113 -6.47 11.36 8.24
C ALA A 113 -7.02 12.63 7.59
N LEU A 114 -7.42 12.55 6.32
CA LEU A 114 -8.05 13.66 5.60
C LEU A 114 -9.43 14.01 6.17
N GLY A 115 -10.25 13.03 6.53
CA GLY A 115 -11.55 13.26 7.17
C GLY A 115 -11.45 14.01 8.50
N ARG A 116 -10.40 13.75 9.29
CA ARG A 116 -10.14 14.49 10.53
C ARG A 116 -9.75 15.95 10.32
N VAL A 117 -9.18 16.30 9.16
CA VAL A 117 -8.68 17.66 8.86
C VAL A 117 -9.70 18.46 8.05
N LEU A 118 -10.35 17.82 7.07
CA LEU A 118 -11.25 18.44 6.11
C LEU A 118 -12.74 18.26 6.47
N GLY A 119 -13.05 17.45 7.48
CA GLY A 119 -14.40 17.00 7.80
C GLY A 119 -14.73 15.67 7.09
N GLU A 120 -15.58 14.85 7.71
CA GLU A 120 -16.10 13.61 7.12
C GLU A 120 -17.03 13.96 5.95
N GLY A 121 -16.45 14.14 4.76
CA GLY A 121 -17.23 14.10 3.53
C GLY A 121 -17.69 12.67 3.28
N GLU A 122 -18.99 12.44 3.44
CA GLU A 122 -19.77 11.26 3.07
C GLU A 122 -19.02 10.35 2.09
N THR A 123 -18.41 9.29 2.63
CA THR A 123 -17.75 8.30 1.78
C THR A 123 -18.79 7.33 1.24
N PRO A 124 -18.90 7.12 -0.08
CA PRO A 124 -19.71 6.04 -0.63
C PRO A 124 -19.18 4.71 -0.09
N GLY A 125 -19.92 4.10 0.85
CA GLY A 125 -19.55 2.83 1.46
C GLY A 125 -19.83 2.67 2.96
N ASP A 126 -20.41 3.67 3.65
CA ASP A 126 -20.89 3.46 5.03
C ASP A 126 -22.37 2.98 5.05
N PRO A 127 -22.67 1.74 5.45
CA PRO A 127 -24.02 1.23 5.54
C PRO A 127 -24.69 1.51 6.89
N GLN A 128 -24.40 2.65 7.56
CA GLN A 128 -24.98 2.95 8.89
C GLN A 128 -25.97 4.13 8.96
N HIS A 129 -26.31 4.80 7.86
CA HIS A 129 -27.27 5.92 7.88
C HIS A 129 -28.61 5.67 7.14
N SER A 130 -29.20 4.48 7.31
CA SER A 130 -30.55 4.17 6.80
C SER A 130 -31.55 3.74 7.88
N LEU A 131 -31.61 4.50 8.98
CA LEU A 131 -32.68 4.41 9.98
C LEU A 131 -33.12 5.79 10.46
N LEU A 132 -33.68 6.56 9.53
CA LEU A 132 -34.81 7.48 9.72
C LEU A 132 -35.63 7.46 8.43
#